data_AF-K1QBM7-F1
#
_entry.id   AF-K1QBM7-F1
#
_cell.length_a   1.000
_cell.length_b   1.000
_cell.length_c   1.000
_cell.angle_alpha   90.00
_cell.angle_beta   90.00
_cell.angle_gamma   90.00
#
_symmetry.space_group_name_H-M   'P 1'
#
loop_
_entity.id
_entity.type
_entity.pdbx_description
1 polymer ?
#
loop_
_entity_poly.entity_id
_entity_poly.type
_entity_poly.pdbx_seq_one_letter_code
_entity_poly.pdbx_strand_id
1 'polypeptide(L)' 'MSKPPAPGFLLKIIHCNCKTNCDNKKCSCRKNGIACSGGCGECTGINCSNSRNTPESDDESENKILN' A
#
# COMPACT_ATOMS: atom_id res chain seq x y z
N MET A 1 15.96 23.13 13.47
CA MET A 1 16.70 22.25 12.54
C MET A 1 15.71 21.33 11.84
N SER A 2 15.59 21.38 10.51
CA SER A 2 14.75 20.45 9.73
C SER A 2 15.52 19.16 9.47
N LYS A 3 14.84 18.00 9.56
CA LYS A 3 15.42 16.70 9.18
C LYS A 3 15.65 16.66 7.66
N PRO A 4 16.67 15.94 7.18
CA PRO A 4 16.87 15.75 5.75
C PRO A 4 15.65 15.03 5.13
N PRO A 5 15.29 15.34 3.87
CA PRO A 5 14.21 14.66 3.18
C PRO A 5 14.49 13.16 3.08
N ALA A 6 13.43 12.34 3.06
CA ALA A 6 13.56 10.90 2.90
C ALA A 6 14.33 10.56 1.61
N PRO A 7 15.22 9.56 1.64
CA PRO A 7 15.93 9.10 0.44
C PRO A 7 14.98 8.84 -0.72
N GLY A 8 15.27 9.42 -1.89
CA GLY A 8 14.33 9.42 -3.04
C GLY A 8 13.95 8.04 -3.57
N PHE A 9 14.75 7.00 -3.30
CA PHE A 9 14.38 5.62 -3.64
C PHE A 9 13.19 5.09 -2.83
N LEU A 10 12.95 5.62 -1.62
CA LEU A 10 11.79 5.31 -0.78
C LEU A 10 10.51 6.01 -1.29
N LEU A 11 10.65 7.12 -2.03
CA LEU A 11 9.53 7.88 -2.58
C LEU A 11 8.95 7.28 -3.86
N LYS A 12 9.51 6.16 -4.35
CA LYS A 12 9.01 5.48 -5.55
C LYS A 12 7.74 4.71 -5.23
N ILE A 13 6.62 5.41 -5.21
CA ILE A 13 5.31 4.79 -5.05
C ILE A 13 4.91 4.14 -6.39
N ILE A 14 4.71 2.83 -6.38
CA ILE A 14 4.27 2.08 -7.56
C ILE A 14 2.74 2.00 -7.52
N HIS A 15 2.11 2.66 -8.50
CA HIS A 15 0.67 2.55 -8.74
C HIS A 15 0.41 1.84 -10.07
N CYS A 16 -0.56 0.94 -10.10
CA CYS A 16 -1.04 0.36 -11.35
C CYS A 16 -2.11 1.26 -11.98
N ASN A 17 -2.16 1.31 -13.31
CA ASN A 17 -3.24 1.94 -14.07
C ASN A 17 -4.24 0.88 -14.60
N CYS A 18 -4.44 -0.20 -13.85
CA CYS A 18 -5.34 -1.28 -14.24
C CYS A 18 -6.77 -0.74 -14.35
N LYS A 19 -7.41 -0.99 -15.50
CA LYS A 19 -8.83 -0.73 -15.75
C LYS A 19 -9.72 -1.93 -15.42
N THR A 20 -9.09 -3.10 -15.25
CA THR A 20 -9.71 -4.38 -14.94
C THR A 20 -9.10 -4.94 -13.66
N ASN A 21 -9.51 -6.15 -13.27
CA ASN A 21 -9.01 -6.78 -12.06
C ASN A 21 -7.46 -6.93 -12.04
N CYS A 22 -6.88 -6.90 -10.83
CA CYS A 22 -5.43 -6.95 -10.60
C CYS A 22 -4.94 -8.37 -10.30
N ASP A 23 -5.43 -9.36 -11.04
CA ASP A 23 -5.22 -10.80 -10.79
C ASP A 23 -3.93 -11.38 -11.42
N ASN A 24 -3.26 -10.61 -12.27
CA ASN A 24 -2.10 -11.08 -13.03
C ASN A 24 -0.95 -10.06 -13.04
N LYS A 25 0.20 -10.45 -13.62
CA LYS A 25 1.43 -9.64 -13.64
C LYS A 25 1.39 -8.41 -14.56
N LYS A 26 0.26 -8.11 -15.24
CA LYS A 26 0.03 -6.82 -15.90
C LYS A 26 -0.21 -5.69 -14.88
N CYS A 27 -0.65 -6.02 -13.67
CA CYS A 27 -0.68 -5.09 -12.56
C CYS A 27 0.75 -4.83 -12.06
N SER A 28 1.24 -3.60 -12.20
CA SER A 28 2.58 -3.21 -11.73
C SER A 28 2.76 -3.41 -10.23
N CYS A 29 1.72 -3.19 -9.41
CA CYS A 29 1.76 -3.44 -7.98
C CYS A 29 2.05 -4.93 -7.70
N ARG A 30 1.23 -5.82 -8.29
CA ARG A 30 1.41 -7.28 -8.16
C ARG A 30 2.74 -7.76 -8.71
N LYS A 31 3.17 -7.22 -9.86
CA LYS A 31 4.47 -7.54 -10.48
C LYS A 31 5.65 -7.23 -9.55
N ASN A 32 5.54 -6.17 -8.74
CA ASN A 32 6.55 -5.75 -7.78
C ASN A 32 6.30 -6.28 -6.36
N GLY A 33 5.31 -7.18 -6.17
CA GLY A 33 5.05 -7.81 -4.89
C GLY A 33 4.42 -6.89 -3.84
N ILE A 34 3.74 -5.82 -4.25
CA ILE A 34 3.03 -4.90 -3.35
C ILE A 34 1.51 -4.93 -3.58
N ALA A 35 0.75 -4.67 -2.53
CA ALA A 35 -0.70 -4.48 -2.61
C ALA A 35 -1.03 -3.18 -3.35
N CYS A 36 -2.18 -3.16 -4.03
CA CYS A 36 -2.74 -1.93 -4.59
C CYS A 36 -3.15 -0.99 -3.45
N SER A 37 -3.01 0.31 -3.69
CA SER A 37 -3.36 1.38 -2.76
C SER A 37 -4.36 2.34 -3.38
N GLY A 38 -4.83 3.33 -2.62
CA GLY A 38 -5.72 4.40 -3.09
C GLY A 38 -5.20 5.19 -4.30
N GLY A 39 -3.88 5.18 -4.57
CA GLY A 39 -3.29 5.84 -5.73
C GLY A 39 -3.27 5.01 -7.01
N CYS A 40 -3.72 3.74 -6.96
CA CYS A 40 -3.96 2.94 -8.17
C CYS A 40 -5.12 3.53 -8.99
N GLY A 41 -5.24 3.11 -10.25
CA GLY A 41 -6.31 3.53 -11.18
C GLY A 41 -7.71 3.09 -10.73
N GLU A 42 -8.48 2.45 -11.60
CA GLU A 42 -9.90 2.17 -11.33
C GLU A 42 -10.13 1.31 -10.07
N CYS A 43 -9.16 0.46 -9.70
CA CYS A 43 -9.31 -0.39 -8.53
C CYS A 43 -9.17 0.35 -7.19
N THR A 44 -8.49 1.50 -7.16
CA THR A 44 -8.23 2.31 -5.96
C THR A 44 -7.73 1.53 -4.73
N GLY A 45 -7.14 0.35 -4.94
CA GLY A 45 -6.69 -0.54 -3.86
C GLY A 45 -7.80 -1.26 -3.10
N ILE A 46 -9.07 -1.12 -3.51
CA ILE A 46 -10.24 -1.68 -2.82
C ILE A 46 -10.99 -2.64 -3.76
N ASN A 47 -11.21 -2.22 -5.01
CA ASN A 47 -12.01 -2.94 -6.01
C ASN A 47 -11.16 -3.83 -6.91
N CYS A 48 -10.21 -4.59 -6.35
CA CYS A 48 -9.47 -5.61 -7.11
C CYS A 48 -8.95 -6.74 -6.22
N SER A 49 -8.53 -7.83 -6.85
CA SER A 49 -7.93 -9.00 -6.21
C SER A 49 -6.50 -8.79 -5.67
N ASN A 50 -5.94 -7.59 -5.83
CA ASN A 50 -4.65 -7.21 -5.25
C ASN A 50 -4.82 -6.08 -4.21
N SER A 51 -6.03 -5.89 -3.68
CA SER A 51 -6.28 -5.00 -2.55
C SER A 51 -5.53 -5.50 -1.31
N ARG A 52 -5.24 -4.58 -0.39
CA ARG A 52 -4.70 -4.96 0.92
C ARG A 52 -5.89 -5.49 1.73
N ASN A 53 -5.95 -6.80 1.95
CA ASN A 53 -6.84 -7.35 2.97
C ASN A 53 -6.30 -6.93 4.34
N THR A 54 -6.72 -5.78 4.85
CA THR A 54 -6.51 -5.44 6.25
C THR A 54 -7.69 -5.99 7.04
N PRO A 55 -7.53 -7.03 7.90
CA PRO A 55 -8.26 -6.98 9.15
C PRO A 55 -7.76 -5.74 9.88
N GLU A 56 -8.61 -4.73 10.05
CA GLU A 56 -8.32 -3.56 10.88
C GLU A 56 -7.98 -4.05 12.30
N SER A 57 -6.70 -4.14 12.63
CA SER A 57 -6.20 -4.40 13.99
C SER A 57 -4.69 -4.12 14.07
N ASP A 58 -4.33 -2.86 13.82
CA ASP A 58 -3.01 -2.29 14.17
C ASP A 58 -3.19 -1.11 15.16
N ASP A 59 -4.23 -1.16 15.99
CA ASP A 59 -4.42 -0.28 17.15
C ASP A 59 -4.39 -1.12 18.44
N GLU A 60 -3.20 -1.19 19.05
CA GLU A 60 -2.92 -1.07 20.50
C GLU A 60 -1.66 -1.86 20.86
N SER A 61 -0.49 -1.24 20.64
CA SER A 61 0.72 -1.62 21.39
C SER A 61 1.54 -0.39 21.73
N GLU A 62 1.01 0.47 22.60
CA GLU A 62 1.84 1.32 23.45
C GLU A 62 1.08 1.75 24.73
N ASN A 63 1.63 1.32 25.87
CA ASN A 63 1.40 1.73 27.27
C ASN A 63 0.27 1.10 28.12
N LYS A 64 0.63 0.01 28.82
CA LYS A 64 0.29 -0.13 30.24
C LYS A 64 1.30 -0.98 31.04
N ILE A 65 2.54 -0.48 31.19
CA ILE A 65 3.34 -0.76 32.39
C ILE A 65 3.21 0.45 33.31
N LEU A 66 2.12 0.48 34.07
CA LEU A 66 2.11 0.89 35.47
C LEU A 66 0.75 0.48 36.02
N ASN A 67 0.78 -0.44 36.99
CA ASN A 67 -0.15 -0.65 38.10
C ASN A 67 0.39 -1.87 38.85
#